data_AF-A0A1G5T124-F1
#
_entry.id   AF-A0A1G5T124-F1
#
_cell.length_a   1.000
_cell.length_b   1.000
_cell.length_c   1.000
_cell.angle_alpha   90.00
_cell.angle_beta   90.00
_cell.angle_gamma   90.00
#
_symmetry.space_group_name_H-M   'P 1'
#
loop_
_entity.id
_entity.type
_entity.pdbx_description
1 polymer ?
#
loop_
_entity_poly.entity_id
_entity_poly.type
_entity_poly.pdbx_seq_one_letter_code
_entity_poly.pdbx_strand_id
1 'polypeptide(L)' 'MGYLSAERAPWIGGMIRSGREIRTVFQHQTSYGAVIRLAFDGDDPDLTGLRMAPPQPPSEVEFWPDEEWPDE' A
#
# COMPACT_ATOMS: atom_id res chain seq x y z
N MET A 1 -0.67 4.93 6.49
CA MET A 1 -1.97 4.43 5.99
C MET A 1 -2.76 5.65 5.50
N GLY A 2 -3.35 5.61 4.30
CA GLY A 2 -3.96 6.80 3.68
C GLY A 2 -5.26 7.28 4.34
N TYR A 3 -5.71 8.48 3.96
CA TYR A 3 -6.95 9.11 4.46
C TYR A 3 -8.03 9.14 3.36
N LEU A 4 -9.29 8.98 3.75
CA LEU A 4 -10.46 9.15 2.89
C LEU A 4 -11.01 10.56 3.03
N SER A 5 -11.69 11.09 1.99
CA SER A 5 -12.45 12.32 2.15
C SER A 5 -13.54 12.15 3.22
N ALA A 6 -13.82 13.23 3.96
CA ALA A 6 -14.82 13.20 5.03
C ALA A 6 -16.20 12.72 4.56
N GLU A 7 -16.55 13.01 3.31
CA GLU A 7 -17.80 12.58 2.68
C GLU A 7 -17.85 11.07 2.44
N ARG A 8 -16.72 10.44 2.07
CA ARG A 8 -16.66 9.02 1.74
C ARG A 8 -16.38 8.13 2.93
N ALA A 9 -15.72 8.66 3.97
CA ALA A 9 -15.30 7.89 5.14
C ALA A 9 -16.46 7.16 5.85
N PRO A 10 -17.65 7.75 6.08
CA PRO A 10 -18.76 7.06 6.74
C PRO A 10 -19.30 5.90 5.89
N TRP A 11 -19.45 6.12 4.59
CA TRP A 11 -20.00 5.12 3.67
C TRP A 11 -19.05 3.92 3.51
N ILE A 12 -17.77 4.18 3.25
CA ILE A 12 -16.75 3.13 3.16
C ILE A 12 -16.59 2.40 4.50
N GLY A 13 -16.61 3.13 5.62
CA GLY A 13 -16.58 2.55 6.95
C GLY A 13 -17.78 1.65 7.23
N GLY A 14 -18.98 2.02 6.77
CA GLY A 14 -20.17 1.18 6.84
C GLY A 14 -20.02 -0.12 6.05
N MET A 15 -19.48 -0.03 4.82
CA MET A 15 -19.25 -1.19 3.95
C MET A 15 -18.25 -2.17 4.58
N ILE A 16 -17.16 -1.66 5.17
CA ILE A 16 -16.17 -2.47 5.91
C ILE A 16 -16.84 -3.16 7.11
N ARG A 17 -17.59 -2.41 7.92
CA ARG A 17 -18.26 -2.98 9.11
C ARG A 17 -19.32 -4.03 8.77
N SER A 18 -19.96 -3.90 7.61
CA SER A 18 -20.93 -4.90 7.14
C SER A 18 -20.29 -6.22 6.69
N GLY A 19 -18.96 -6.33 6.73
CA GLY A 19 -18.25 -7.58 6.41
C GLY A 19 -18.28 -7.94 4.92
N ARG A 20 -18.52 -6.96 4.04
CA ARG A 20 -18.48 -7.17 2.60
C ARG A 20 -17.08 -7.58 2.17
N GLU A 21 -17.00 -8.40 1.14
CA GLU A 21 -15.70 -8.73 0.53
C GLU A 21 -15.09 -7.44 -0.04
N ILE A 22 -13.81 -7.22 0.28
CA ILE A 22 -13.03 -6.08 -0.21
C ILE A 22 -11.73 -6.62 -0.79
N ARG A 23 -11.48 -6.31 -2.07
CA ARG A 23 -10.19 -6.56 -2.72
C ARG A 23 -9.46 -5.25 -2.86
N THR A 24 -8.16 -5.25 -2.59
CA THR A 24 -7.35 -4.02 -2.62
C THR A 24 -6.00 -4.23 -3.29
N VAL A 25 -5.51 -3.19 -3.95
CA VAL A 25 -4.17 -3.14 -4.52
C VAL A 25 -3.45 -1.90 -4.00
N PHE A 26 -2.26 -2.10 -3.44
CA PHE A 26 -1.35 -1.02 -3.07
C PHE A 26 -0.74 -0.40 -4.33
N GLN A 27 -0.75 0.93 -4.41
CA GLN A 27 -0.23 1.63 -5.59
C GLN A 27 1.13 2.28 -5.32
N HIS A 28 1.22 3.10 -4.28
CA HIS A 28 2.47 3.72 -3.87
C HIS A 28 2.34 4.33 -2.47
N GLN A 29 3.50 4.59 -1.86
CA GLN A 29 3.64 5.35 -0.63
C GLN A 29 3.65 6.85 -0.93
N THR A 30 3.07 7.63 -0.02
CA THR A 30 3.10 9.11 -0.01
C THR A 30 3.67 9.58 1.32
N SER A 31 4.02 10.87 1.43
CA SER A 31 4.54 11.43 2.69
C SER A 31 3.55 11.36 3.86
N TYR A 32 2.26 11.29 3.58
CA TYR A 32 1.18 11.27 4.57
C TYR A 32 0.45 9.92 4.67
N GLY A 33 0.90 8.89 3.94
CA GLY A 33 0.23 7.60 3.96
C GLY A 33 0.48 6.75 2.72
N ALA A 34 -0.55 6.01 2.30
CA ALA A 34 -0.48 5.10 1.17
C ALA A 34 -1.69 5.34 0.27
N VAL A 35 -1.48 5.25 -1.05
CA VAL A 35 -2.55 5.24 -2.03
C VAL A 35 -2.86 3.78 -2.35
N ILE A 36 -4.10 3.39 -2.08
CA ILE A 36 -4.64 2.06 -2.40
C ILE A 36 -5.87 2.23 -3.30
N ARG A 37 -6.11 1.24 -4.16
CA ARG A 37 -7.41 1.08 -4.82
C ARG A 37 -8.13 -0.10 -4.20
N LEU A 38 -9.45 0.00 -4.15
CA LEU A 38 -10.31 -1.03 -3.61
C LEU A 38 -11.52 -1.24 -4.51
N ALA A 39 -11.99 -2.48 -4.50
CA ALA A 39 -13.24 -2.91 -5.11
C ALA A 39 -14.01 -3.74 -4.06
N PHE A 40 -15.32 -3.82 -4.23
CA PHE A 40 -16.22 -4.50 -3.31
C PHE A 40 -16.90 -5.68 -4.00
N ASP A 41 -17.45 -6.61 -3.21
CA ASP A 41 -18.37 -7.65 -3.69
C ASP A 41 -17.77 -8.64 -4.68
N GLY A 42 -16.50 -8.97 -4.48
CA GLY A 42 -15.79 -9.91 -5.34
C GLY A 42 -15.36 -9.33 -6.69
N ASP A 43 -15.55 -8.03 -6.90
CA ASP A 43 -15.04 -7.31 -8.06
C ASP A 43 -13.54 -6.98 -7.87
N ASP A 44 -12.82 -6.77 -8.98
CA ASP A 44 -11.38 -6.50 -8.95
C ASP A 44 -11.06 -5.00 -9.11
N PRO A 45 -10.08 -4.45 -8.38
CA PRO A 45 -9.68 -3.05 -8.55
C PRO A 45 -9.17 -2.77 -9.97
N ASP A 46 -9.78 -1.81 -10.67
CA ASP A 46 -9.33 -1.41 -12.00
C ASP A 46 -7.95 -0.71 -11.93
N LEU A 47 -6.99 -1.31 -12.64
CA LEU A 47 -5.60 -0.87 -12.77
C LEU A 47 -5.32 -0.15 -14.09
N THR A 48 -6.32 -0.03 -14.97
CA THR A 48 -6.16 0.60 -16.28
C THR A 48 -5.81 2.09 -16.13
N GLY A 49 -4.89 2.57 -16.95
CA GLY A 49 -4.45 3.97 -16.93
C GLY A 49 -3.51 4.33 -15.78
N LEU A 50 -2.97 3.34 -15.06
CA LEU A 50 -1.95 3.58 -14.05
C LEU A 50 -0.68 4.13 -14.67
N ARG A 51 -0.34 5.38 -14.31
CA ARG A 51 1.00 5.90 -14.51
C ARG A 51 1.90 5.23 -13.48
N MET A 52 2.67 4.23 -13.92
CA MET A 52 3.71 3.66 -13.08
C MET A 52 4.63 4.80 -12.63
N ALA A 53 4.80 4.94 -11.32
CA ALA A 53 5.83 5.84 -10.80
C ALA A 53 7.18 5.33 -11.34
N PRO A 54 8.09 6.23 -11.73
CA PRO A 54 9.44 5.80 -12.07
C PRO A 54 10.03 5.02 -10.87
N PRO A 55 10.83 3.97 -11.12
CA PRO A 55 11.46 3.21 -10.05
C PRO A 55 12.23 4.18 -9.16
N GLN A 56 11.99 4.11 -7.85
CA GLN A 56 12.80 4.85 -6.89
C GLN A 56 14.22 4.26 -6.93
N PRO A 57 15.28 5.09 -6.88
CA PRO A 57 16.61 4.56 -6.67
C PRO A 57 16.60 3.71 -5.41
N PRO A 58 17.33 2.58 -5.38
CA PRO A 58 17.49 1.83 -4.14
C PRO A 58 17.98 2.81 -3.06
N SER A 59 17.36 2.76 -1.87
CA SER A 59 17.96 3.42 -0.72
C SER A 59 19.37 2.86 -0.57
N GLU A 60 20.36 3.72 -0.36
CA GLU A 60 21.71 3.31 0.02
C GLU A 60 21.58 2.58 1.37
N VAL A 61 21.34 1.27 1.33
CA VAL A 61 21.43 0.42 2.50
C VAL A 61 22.92 0.24 2.70
N GLU A 62 23.46 0.91 3.72
CA GLU A 62 24.82 0.68 4.16
C GLU A 62 24.96 -0.82 4.49
N PHE A 63 25.81 -1.51 3.74
CA PHE A 63 26.05 -2.93 3.94
C PHE A 63 26.85 -3.12 5.23
N TRP A 64 26.23 -3.75 6.23
CA TRP A 64 26.85 -4.10 7.50
C TRP A 64 27.20 -5.59 7.47
N PRO A 65 28.43 -5.99 7.08
CA PRO A 65 28.84 -7.38 7.16
C PRO A 65 28.85 -7.82 8.63
N ASP A 66 28.52 -9.09 8.85
CA ASP A 66 28.70 -9.69 10.16
C ASP A 66 30.19 -9.71 10.54
N GLU A 67 30.48 -9.63 11.84
CA GLU A 67 31.84 -9.73 12.37
C GLU A 67 32.33 -11.19 12.27
N GLU A 68 33.38 -11.43 11.49
CA GLU A 68 34.06 -12.73 11.43
C GLU A 68 34.93 -12.92 12.69
N TRP A 69 34.52 -13.83 13.57
CA TRP A 69 35.32 -14.23 14.72
C TRP A 69 36.32 -15.33 14.31
N PRO A 70 37.59 -15.27 14.76
CA PRO A 70 38.57 -16.33 14.47
C PRO A 70 38.21 -17.64 15.18
N ASP A 71 38.37 -18.76 14.46
CA ASP A 71 38.04 -20.13 14.92
C ASP A 71 39.09 -20.76 15.87
N GLU A 72 39.88 -19.97 16.63
CA GLU A 72 40.91 -20.51 17.55
C GLU A 72 40.35 -21.03 18.89
#